data_AF-A0A7K4HEP5-F1
#
_entry.id   AF-A0A7K4HEP5-F1
#
_cell.length_a   1.000
_cell.length_b   1.000
_cell.length_c   1.000
_cell.angle_alpha   90.00
_cell.angle_beta   90.00
_cell.angle_gamma   90.00
#
_symmetry.space_group_name_H-M   'P 1'
#
loop_
_entity.id
_entity.type
_entity.pdbx_description
1 polymer ?
#
loop_
_entity_poly.entity_id
_entity_poly.type
_entity_poly.pdbx_seq_one_letter_code
_entity_poly.pdbx_strand_id
1 'polypeptide(L)'
;MTKHYKNEGIMKILTILGALVGLVYIINGFAVLAGYGFNLPTIVNIQLLERIITLIIGLVVVVLTFLVAWKPNKPLPFHWLILLILAILLVIFGASIWACVLVLIAAIIGLIEEL
;
A
#
# COMPACT_ATOMS: atom_id res chain seq x y z
N MET A 1 12.90 4.32 -21.17
CA MET A 1 12.57 5.74 -21.36
C MET A 1 11.72 6.19 -20.18
N THR A 2 12.12 7.23 -19.43
CA THR A 2 11.27 7.78 -18.36
C THR A 2 10.23 8.68 -19.00
N LYS A 3 9.02 8.15 -19.23
CA LYS A 3 7.88 8.95 -19.71
C LYS A 3 7.49 9.93 -18.62
N HIS A 4 7.35 11.20 -18.97
CA HIS A 4 6.95 12.25 -18.06
C HIS A 4 5.43 12.44 -18.18
N TYR A 5 4.71 12.08 -17.13
CA TYR A 5 3.27 12.31 -17.06
C TYR A 5 3.02 13.82 -16.82
N LYS A 6 2.02 14.40 -17.48
CA LYS A 6 1.66 15.81 -17.34
C LYS A 6 1.17 16.10 -15.92
N ASN A 7 0.43 15.16 -15.33
CA ASN A 7 -0.02 15.23 -13.94
C ASN A 7 0.80 14.33 -12.99
N GLU A 8 2.09 14.10 -13.27
CA GLU A 8 2.97 13.27 -12.43
C GLU A 8 2.96 13.75 -10.96
N GLY A 9 2.86 15.06 -10.72
CA GLY A 9 2.76 15.63 -9.37
C GLY A 9 1.51 15.19 -8.61
N ILE A 10 0.34 15.23 -9.27
CA ILE A 10 -0.94 14.82 -8.67
C ILE A 10 -0.91 13.31 -8.40
N MET A 11 -0.43 12.51 -9.35
CA MET A 11 -0.28 11.07 -9.18
C MET A 11 0.63 10.74 -7.99
N LYS A 12 1.75 11.45 -7.83
CA LYS A 12 2.65 11.27 -6.68
C LYS A 12 1.97 11.59 -5.36
N ILE A 13 1.28 12.73 -5.27
CA ILE A 13 0.56 13.13 -4.05
C ILE A 13 -0.49 12.08 -3.68
N LEU A 14 -1.30 11.65 -4.64
CA LEU A 14 -2.32 10.62 -4.41
C LEU A 14 -1.70 9.29 -3.96
N THR A 15 -0.58 8.89 -4.56
CA THR A 15 0.13 7.65 -4.19
C THR A 15 0.73 7.75 -2.78
N ILE A 16 1.30 8.90 -2.40
CA ILE A 16 1.84 9.15 -1.05
C ILE A 16 0.70 9.15 -0.02
N LEU A 17 -0.41 9.81 -0.32
CA LEU A 17 -1.58 9.83 0.55
C LEU A 17 -2.15 8.42 0.72
N GLY A 18 -2.25 7.65 -0.36
CA GLY A 18 -2.65 6.25 -0.31
C GLY A 18 -1.74 5.41 0.58
N ALA A 19 -0.42 5.57 0.42
CA ALA A 19 0.56 4.87 1.25
C ALA A 19 0.50 5.30 2.73
N LEU A 20 0.28 6.58 3.03
CA LEU A 20 0.09 7.10 4.38
C LEU A 20 -1.15 6.49 5.04
N VAL A 21 -2.29 6.50 4.34
CA VAL A 21 -3.52 5.88 4.83
C VAL A 21 -3.28 4.39 5.09
N GLY A 22 -2.63 3.69 4.15
CA GLY A 22 -2.30 2.28 4.33
C GLY A 22 -1.38 2.01 5.52
N LEU A 23 -0.39 2.86 5.75
CA LEU A 23 0.51 2.78 6.90
C LEU A 23 -0.25 2.92 8.23
N VAL A 24 -1.18 3.87 8.34
CA VAL A 24 -2.01 4.04 9.55
C VAL A 24 -2.83 2.79 9.84
N TYR A 25 -3.42 2.17 8.81
CA TYR A 25 -4.20 0.94 8.98
C TYR A 25 -3.33 -0.27 9.38
N ILE A 26 -2.12 -0.39 8.81
CA ILE A 26 -1.17 -1.44 9.21
C ILE A 26 -0.73 -1.24 10.67
N ILE A 27 -0.43 -0.01 11.10
CA ILE A 27 -0.10 0.31 12.50
C ILE A 27 -1.26 -0.06 13.42
N ASN A 28 -2.50 0.30 13.07
CA ASN A 28 -3.68 -0.10 13.83
C ASN A 28 -3.84 -1.63 13.86
N GLY A 29 -3.52 -2.32 12.77
CA GLY A 29 -3.50 -3.80 12.72
C GLY A 29 -2.53 -4.41 13.74
N PHE A 30 -1.32 -3.86 13.86
CA PHE A 30 -0.35 -4.27 14.88
C PHE A 30 -0.77 -3.88 16.30
N ALA A 31 -1.34 -2.69 16.50
CA ALA A 31 -1.83 -2.25 17.80
C ALA A 31 -2.96 -3.14 18.32
N VAL A 32 -3.88 -3.55 17.44
CA VAL A 32 -4.95 -4.50 17.75
C VAL A 32 -4.37 -5.86 18.15
N LEU A 33 -3.36 -6.37 17.45
CA LEU A 33 -2.65 -7.60 17.84
C LEU A 33 -1.97 -7.49 19.21
N ALA A 34 -1.32 -6.36 19.50
CA ALA A 34 -0.72 -6.12 20.81
C ALA A 34 -1.77 -6.09 21.93
N GLY A 35 -2.96 -5.52 21.68
CA GLY A 35 -4.09 -5.53 22.60
C GLY A 35 -4.67 -6.92 22.87
N TYR A 36 -4.59 -7.84 21.90
CA TYR A 36 -5.01 -9.24 22.08
C TYR A 36 -4.05 -10.08 22.93
N GLY A 37 -2.82 -9.61 23.18
CA GLY A 37 -1.80 -10.32 23.94
C GLY A 37 -2.11 -10.56 25.43
N PHE A 38 -3.14 -9.90 25.98
CA PHE A 38 -3.46 -9.99 27.41
C PHE A 38 -4.62 -10.95 27.78
N ASN A 39 -5.40 -11.47 26.82
CA ASN A 39 -6.67 -12.16 27.14
C ASN A 39 -7.03 -13.37 26.26
N LEU A 40 -6.11 -13.93 25.46
CA LEU A 40 -6.42 -15.08 24.61
C LEU A 40 -5.85 -16.41 25.15
N PRO A 41 -6.65 -17.50 25.16
CA PRO A 41 -6.15 -18.83 25.46
C PRO A 41 -5.15 -19.28 24.39
N THR A 42 -4.09 -19.98 24.81
CA THR A 42 -2.90 -20.44 24.07
C THR A 42 -3.19 -21.28 22.79
N ILE A 43 -4.47 -21.56 22.49
CA ILE A 43 -4.93 -22.46 21.42
C ILE A 43 -5.11 -21.74 20.07
N VAL A 44 -5.07 -20.41 20.01
CA VAL A 44 -5.29 -19.64 18.76
C VAL A 44 -3.97 -19.30 18.03
N ASN A 45 -3.10 -20.29 17.80
CA ASN A 45 -1.75 -20.03 17.28
C ASN A 45 -1.70 -19.80 15.76
N ILE A 46 -2.53 -20.53 14.99
CA ILE A 46 -2.48 -20.50 13.51
C ILE A 46 -3.09 -19.19 12.96
N GLN A 47 -4.23 -18.76 13.49
CA GLN A 47 -4.92 -17.56 12.99
C GLN A 47 -4.18 -16.26 13.35
N LEU A 48 -3.47 -16.25 14.49
CA LEU A 48 -2.56 -15.15 14.85
C LEU A 48 -1.35 -15.10 13.91
N LEU A 49 -0.77 -16.25 13.59
CA LEU A 49 0.37 -16.35 12.67
C LEU A 49 -0.01 -15.87 11.26
N GLU A 50 -1.16 -16.30 10.73
CA GLU A 50 -1.68 -15.82 9.44
C GLU A 50 -1.85 -14.30 9.43
N ARG A 51 -2.47 -13.73 10.47
CA ARG A 51 -2.69 -12.28 10.57
C ARG A 51 -1.38 -11.50 10.65
N ILE A 52 -0.39 -12.00 11.39
CA ILE A 52 0.94 -11.39 11.48
C ILE A 52 1.63 -11.41 10.10
N ILE A 53 1.59 -12.54 9.39
CA ILE A 53 2.16 -12.67 8.04
C ILE A 53 1.48 -11.67 7.09
N THR A 54 0.15 -11.58 7.10
CA THR A 54 -0.59 -10.63 6.26
C THR A 54 -0.17 -9.18 6.53
N LEU A 55 -0.02 -8.78 7.80
CA LEU A 55 0.39 -7.43 8.14
C LEU A 55 1.84 -7.12 7.76
N ILE A 56 2.75 -8.09 7.90
CA ILE A 56 4.15 -7.94 7.46
C ILE A 56 4.20 -7.74 5.94
N ILE A 57 3.48 -8.56 5.17
CA ILE A 57 3.44 -8.40 3.72
C ILE A 57 2.78 -7.07 3.34
N GLY A 58 1.69 -6.69 4.02
CA GLY A 58 1.03 -5.39 3.83
C GLY A 58 1.96 -4.22 4.08
N LEU A 59 2.79 -4.29 5.13
CA LEU A 59 3.83 -3.30 5.41
C LEU A 59 4.83 -3.19 4.25
N VAL A 60 5.29 -4.32 3.71
CA VAL A 60 6.20 -4.34 2.55
C VAL A 60 5.55 -3.66 1.35
N VAL A 61 4.28 -3.95 1.05
CA VAL A 61 3.54 -3.31 -0.06
C VAL A 61 3.40 -1.80 0.15
N VAL A 62 3.12 -1.34 1.37
CA VAL A 62 3.05 0.08 1.70
C VAL A 62 4.40 0.76 1.47
N VAL A 63 5.50 0.13 1.90
CA VAL A 63 6.87 0.65 1.68
C VAL A 63 7.20 0.71 0.18
N LEU A 64 6.83 -0.32 -0.59
CA LEU A 64 7.01 -0.31 -2.05
C LEU A 64 6.20 0.83 -2.70
N THR A 65 4.98 1.07 -2.23
CA THR A 65 4.12 2.17 -2.69
C THR A 65 4.76 3.53 -2.40
N PHE A 66 5.35 3.70 -1.22
CA PHE A 66 6.16 4.88 -0.88
C PHE A 66 7.38 5.04 -1.79
N LEU A 67 8.14 3.96 -2.02
CA LEU A 67 9.34 3.98 -2.85
C LEU A 67 9.02 4.38 -4.30
N VAL A 68 7.90 3.89 -4.83
CA VAL A 68 7.40 4.24 -6.17
C VAL A 68 7.11 5.74 -6.26
N ALA A 69 6.53 6.34 -5.22
CA ALA A 69 6.19 7.77 -5.23
C ALA A 69 7.37 8.70 -4.90
N TRP A 70 8.27 8.31 -3.98
CA TRP A 70 9.36 9.16 -3.48
C TRP A 70 10.58 9.19 -4.42
N LYS A 71 10.76 8.17 -5.28
CA LYS A 71 11.78 8.15 -6.35
C LYS A 71 13.24 8.50 -5.92
N PRO A 72 13.77 8.13 -4.74
CA PRO A 72 15.10 8.59 -4.32
C PRO A 72 16.27 7.98 -5.12
N ASN A 73 16.08 6.84 -5.80
CA ASN A 73 17.16 6.18 -6.57
C ASN A 73 16.67 5.23 -7.69
N LYS A 74 15.50 5.53 -8.31
CA LYS A 74 14.84 4.73 -9.37
C LYS A 74 14.82 3.18 -9.18
N PRO A 75 14.46 2.61 -8.02
CA PRO A 75 14.34 1.15 -7.89
C PRO A 75 13.11 0.57 -8.61
N LEU A 76 12.05 1.35 -8.82
CA LEU A 76 10.81 0.91 -9.48
C LEU A 76 10.30 1.96 -10.49
N PRO A 77 9.80 1.55 -11.67
CA PRO A 77 9.19 2.46 -12.63
C PRO A 77 7.91 3.08 -12.06
N PHE A 78 7.78 4.40 -12.17
CA PHE A 78 6.51 5.09 -11.88
C PHE A 78 5.62 4.98 -13.12
N HIS A 79 4.88 3.87 -13.22
CA HIS A 79 4.01 3.57 -14.34
C HIS A 79 2.62 3.17 -13.83
N TRP A 80 1.57 3.53 -14.58
CA TRP A 80 0.19 3.29 -14.16
C TRP A 80 -0.08 1.81 -13.88
N LEU A 81 0.51 0.90 -14.67
CA LEU A 81 0.36 -0.54 -14.48
C LEU A 81 0.89 -0.99 -13.10
N ILE A 82 2.01 -0.41 -12.65
CA ILE A 82 2.61 -0.75 -11.35
C ILE A 82 1.76 -0.18 -10.22
N LEU A 83 1.26 1.05 -10.36
CA LEU A 83 0.33 1.64 -9.39
C LEU A 83 -0.96 0.80 -9.27
N LEU A 84 -1.47 0.29 -10.38
CA LEU A 84 -2.65 -0.58 -10.39
C LEU A 84 -2.39 -1.91 -9.67
N ILE A 85 -1.24 -2.54 -9.93
CA ILE A 85 -0.84 -3.76 -9.22
C ILE A 85 -0.71 -3.48 -7.71
N LEU A 86 -0.04 -2.38 -7.34
CA LEU A 86 0.12 -2.01 -5.93
C LEU A 86 -1.23 -1.72 -5.25
N ALA A 87 -2.17 -1.07 -5.93
CA ALA A 87 -3.51 -0.82 -5.41
C ALA A 87 -4.24 -2.14 -5.06
N ILE A 88 -4.15 -3.15 -5.93
CA ILE A 88 -4.73 -4.48 -5.67
C ILE A 88 -4.03 -5.14 -4.47
N LEU A 89 -2.70 -5.11 -4.42
CA LEU A 89 -1.95 -5.70 -3.30
C LEU A 89 -2.29 -5.02 -1.96
N LEU A 90 -2.49 -3.70 -1.93
CA LEU A 90 -2.89 -2.97 -0.72
C LEU A 90 -4.23 -3.48 -0.15
N VAL A 91 -5.19 -3.86 -1.00
CA VAL A 91 -6.46 -4.44 -0.56
C VAL A 91 -6.25 -5.85 0.02
N ILE A 92 -5.53 -6.70 -0.70
CA ILE A 92 -5.32 -8.10 -0.32
C ILE A 92 -4.59 -8.20 1.03
N PHE A 93 -3.59 -7.36 1.26
CA PHE A 93 -2.76 -7.40 2.47
C PHE A 93 -3.22 -6.43 3.57
N GLY A 94 -4.45 -5.94 3.50
CA GLY A 94 -5.09 -5.24 4.62
C GLY A 94 -4.67 -3.80 4.85
N ALA A 95 -4.02 -3.15 3.87
CA ALA A 95 -3.63 -1.74 3.95
C ALA A 95 -4.80 -0.77 3.68
N SER A 96 -6.06 -1.20 3.90
CA SER A 96 -7.32 -0.47 3.72
C SER A 96 -7.81 -0.26 2.27
N ILE A 97 -9.14 -0.25 2.14
CA ILE A 97 -9.84 0.06 0.88
C ILE A 97 -9.56 1.51 0.45
N TRP A 98 -9.47 2.45 1.41
CA TRP A 98 -9.22 3.86 1.13
C TRP A 98 -7.83 4.13 0.56
N ALA A 99 -6.81 3.41 1.04
CA ALA A 99 -5.47 3.46 0.44
C ALA A 99 -5.50 3.00 -1.02
N CYS A 100 -6.23 1.92 -1.30
CA CYS A 100 -6.42 1.42 -2.66
C CYS A 100 -7.10 2.45 -3.56
N VAL A 101 -8.21 3.06 -3.13
CA VAL A 101 -8.92 4.07 -3.93
C VAL A 101 -7.99 5.21 -4.36
N LEU A 102 -7.15 5.71 -3.45
CA LEU A 102 -6.20 6.78 -3.76
C LEU A 102 -5.13 6.37 -4.78
N VAL A 103 -4.55 5.18 -4.61
CA VAL A 103 -3.53 4.65 -5.55
C VAL A 103 -4.17 4.26 -6.90
N LEU A 104 -5.41 3.79 -6.89
CA LEU A 104 -6.18 3.43 -8.09
C LEU A 104 -6.56 4.68 -8.90
N ILE A 105 -6.96 5.78 -8.25
CA ILE A 105 -7.16 7.06 -8.93
C ILE A 105 -5.85 7.53 -9.56
N ALA A 106 -4.72 7.41 -8.85
CA ALA A 106 -3.41 7.74 -9.41
C ALA A 106 -3.08 6.88 -10.64
N ALA A 107 -3.39 5.58 -10.60
CA ALA A 107 -3.21 4.67 -11.73
C ALA A 107 -4.11 5.04 -12.92
N ILE A 108 -5.38 5.38 -12.70
CA ILE A 108 -6.31 5.78 -13.77
C ILE A 108 -5.84 7.07 -14.45
N ILE A 109 -5.35 8.06 -13.69
CA ILE A 109 -4.80 9.30 -14.26
C ILE A 109 -3.61 8.98 -15.18
N GLY A 110 -2.71 8.10 -14.74
CA GLY A 110 -1.58 7.66 -15.55
C GLY A 110 -1.99 6.89 -16.81
N LEU A 111 -3.08 6.12 -16.75
CA LEU A 111 -3.63 5.41 -17.91
C LEU A 111 -4.24 6.37 -18.93
N ILE A 112 -5.04 7.34 -18.48
CA ILE A 112 -5.69 8.34 -19.35
C ILE A 112 -4.66 9.21 -20.07
N GLU A 113 -3.52 9.52 -19.43
CA GLU A 113 -2.43 10.28 -20.07
C GLU A 113 -1.60 9.47 -21.06
N GLU A 114 -1.75 8.15 -21.05
CA GLU A 114 -1.06 7.25 -21.99
C GLU A 114 -1.90 6.88 -23.21
N LEU A 115 -3.23 6.92 -23.08
CA LEU A 115 -4.18 6.70 -24.16
C LEU A 115 -4.20 7.88 -25.15
#